data_AF-A0AAD4MXU4-F1
#
_entry.id   AF-A0AAD4MXU4-F1
#
_cell.length_a   1.000
_cell.length_b   1.000
_cell.length_c   1.000
_cell.angle_alpha   90.00
_cell.angle_beta   90.00
_cell.angle_gamma   90.00
#
_symmetry.space_group_name_H-M   'P 1'
#
loop_
_entity.id
_entity.type
_entity.pdbx_description
1 polymer ?
#
loop_
_entity_poly.entity_id
_entity_poly.type
_entity_poly.pdbx_seq_one_letter_code
_entity_poly.pdbx_strand_id
1 'polypeptide(L)'
;MLDSTCKTHNVSFEVVEQLMAFSHWTYQISRGYLMVVDLQGVIGTDETGRKTLELTDPAIHCTDLTRFGRTNLGLDGMKIFFGRHVCNKFCHAMELKRTVL
;
A
#
# COMPACT_ATOMS: atom_id res chain seq x y z
N MET A 1 -6.95 -9.23 -10.15
CA MET A 1 -6.75 -8.95 -8.72
C MET A 1 -7.37 -7.61 -8.34
N LEU A 2 -7.00 -6.51 -9.02
CA LEU A 2 -7.61 -5.19 -8.76
C LEU A 2 -9.12 -5.16 -9.04
N ASP A 3 -9.56 -5.69 -10.19
CA ASP A 3 -10.99 -5.72 -10.54
C ASP A 3 -11.86 -6.50 -9.55
N SER A 4 -11.32 -7.60 -9.00
CA SER A 4 -12.00 -8.39 -7.97
C SER A 4 -12.09 -7.63 -6.65
N THR A 5 -11.01 -6.96 -6.22
CA THR A 5 -11.01 -6.13 -5.00
C THR A 5 -12.02 -4.98 -5.12
N CYS A 6 -12.05 -4.30 -6.26
CA CYS A 6 -13.00 -3.21 -6.52
C CYS A 6 -14.45 -3.66 -6.39
N LYS A 7 -14.78 -4.82 -6.99
CA LYS A 7 -16.13 -5.39 -6.93
C LYS A 7 -16.52 -5.83 -5.52
N THR A 8 -15.64 -6.55 -4.83
CA THR A 8 -15.93 -7.09 -3.49
C THR A 8 -16.15 -5.98 -2.47
N HIS A 9 -15.36 -4.91 -2.53
CA HIS A 9 -15.38 -3.85 -1.52
C HIS A 9 -16.12 -2.58 -1.98
N ASN A 10 -16.79 -2.62 -3.13
CA ASN A 10 -17.47 -1.47 -3.74
C ASN A 10 -16.60 -0.19 -3.76
N VAL A 11 -15.34 -0.36 -4.16
CA VAL A 11 -14.33 0.70 -4.20
C VAL A 11 -13.90 0.97 -5.63
N SER A 12 -13.67 2.24 -5.97
CA SER A 12 -13.20 2.62 -7.30
C SER A 12 -11.76 2.16 -7.53
N PHE A 13 -11.46 1.78 -8.78
CA PHE A 13 -10.12 1.38 -9.20
C PHE A 13 -9.02 2.39 -8.80
N GLU A 14 -9.31 3.68 -8.94
CA GLU A 14 -8.39 4.76 -8.59
C GLU A 14 -7.95 4.73 -7.11
N VAL A 15 -8.86 4.46 -6.19
CA VAL A 15 -8.53 4.36 -4.75
C VAL A 15 -7.60 3.18 -4.51
N VAL A 16 -7.85 2.04 -5.17
CA VAL A 16 -6.96 0.88 -5.04
C VAL A 16 -5.57 1.20 -5.61
N GLU A 17 -5.49 1.90 -6.74
CA GLU A 17 -4.21 2.36 -7.30
C GLU A 17 -3.45 3.29 -6.32
N GLN A 18 -4.14 4.24 -5.68
CA GLN A 18 -3.54 5.13 -4.69
C GLN A 18 -2.97 4.35 -3.51
N LEU A 19 -3.71 3.39 -2.97
CA LEU A 19 -3.28 2.55 -1.85
C LEU A 19 -2.07 1.68 -2.22
N MET A 20 -2.07 1.08 -3.42
CA MET A 20 -0.92 0.31 -3.90
C MET A 20 0.33 1.18 -4.10
N ALA A 21 0.15 2.43 -4.57
CA ALA A 21 1.25 3.38 -4.71
C ALA A 21 1.76 3.87 -3.35
N PHE A 22 0.89 4.04 -2.36
CA PHE A 22 1.27 4.37 -0.98
C PHE A 22 2.18 3.29 -0.38
N SER A 23 1.81 2.01 -0.47
CA SER A 23 2.68 0.90 -0.03
C SER A 23 4.06 0.93 -0.70
N HIS A 24 4.12 1.13 -2.03
CA HIS A 24 5.40 1.26 -2.75
C HIS A 24 6.21 2.47 -2.29
N TRP A 25 5.56 3.63 -2.13
CA TRP A 25 6.22 4.85 -1.64
C TRP A 25 6.81 4.64 -0.25
N THR A 26 6.09 4.02 0.70
CA THR A 26 6.62 3.76 2.06
C THR A 26 7.89 2.92 2.05
N TYR A 27 7.99 1.94 1.14
CA TYR A 27 9.21 1.18 0.92
C TYR A 27 10.36 2.06 0.41
N GLN A 28 10.12 2.88 -0.60
CA GLN A 28 11.19 3.68 -1.20
C GLN A 28 11.66 4.82 -0.32
N ILE A 29 10.73 5.55 0.31
CA ILE A 29 11.08 6.67 1.19
C ILE A 29 11.85 6.21 2.42
N SER A 30 11.57 5.00 2.91
CA SER A 30 12.31 4.36 4.00
C SER A 30 13.60 3.67 3.55
N ARG A 31 13.97 3.78 2.27
CA ARG A 31 15.14 3.12 1.67
C ARG A 31 15.15 1.60 1.87
N GLY A 32 13.96 1.00 1.83
CA GLY A 32 13.74 -0.43 1.99
C GLY A 32 13.71 -0.92 3.44
N TYR A 33 13.75 -0.02 4.43
CA TYR A 33 13.70 -0.40 5.84
C TYR A 33 12.33 -0.95 6.27
N LEU A 34 11.24 -0.36 5.75
CA LEU A 34 9.87 -0.80 6.05
C LEU A 34 8.90 -0.59 4.89
N MET A 35 7.77 -1.27 4.92
CA MET A 35 6.66 -1.14 3.96
C MET A 35 5.34 -1.28 4.70
N VAL A 36 4.43 -0.33 4.50
CA VAL A 36 3.07 -0.39 5.06
C VAL A 36 2.15 -1.10 4.06
N VAL A 37 1.44 -2.12 4.52
CA VAL A 37 0.55 -2.97 3.72
C VAL A 37 -0.74 -3.26 4.52
N ASP A 38 -1.61 -4.10 3.95
CA ASP A 38 -2.92 -4.44 4.54
C ASP A 38 -3.78 -3.20 4.83
N LEU A 39 -3.87 -2.32 3.82
CA LEU A 39 -4.55 -1.04 3.92
C LEU A 39 -6.06 -1.25 3.82
N GLN A 40 -6.73 -1.24 4.96
CA GLN A 40 -8.17 -1.41 5.11
C GLN A 40 -8.78 -0.22 5.85
N GLY A 41 -10.05 0.07 5.62
CA GLY A 41 -10.69 1.23 6.22
C GLY A 41 -11.96 1.67 5.50
N VAL A 42 -12.32 2.93 5.71
CA VAL A 42 -13.54 3.54 5.17
C VAL A 42 -13.22 4.73 4.27
N ILE A 43 -14.07 4.93 3.26
CA ILE A 43 -14.02 6.10 2.39
C ILE A 43 -14.97 7.14 2.97
N GLY A 44 -14.42 8.28 3.37
CA GLY A 44 -15.16 9.41 3.90
C GLY A 44 -15.19 10.58 2.94
N THR A 45 -15.71 11.71 3.42
CA THR A 45 -15.67 13.00 2.71
C THR A 45 -15.49 14.09 3.75
N ASP A 46 -14.51 14.97 3.54
CA ASP A 46 -14.23 16.08 4.46
C ASP A 46 -15.24 17.24 4.28
N GLU A 47 -15.14 18.25 5.13
CA GLU A 47 -15.98 19.46 5.10
C GLU A 47 -15.88 20.26 3.79
N THR A 48 -14.84 20.03 2.99
CA THR A 48 -14.64 20.66 1.69
C THR A 48 -15.21 19.84 0.52
N GLY A 49 -15.77 18.66 0.81
CA GLY A 49 -16.30 17.75 -0.20
C GLY A 49 -15.23 16.86 -0.85
N ARG A 50 -13.99 16.82 -0.32
CA ARG A 50 -12.95 15.94 -0.84
C ARG A 50 -13.08 14.55 -0.23
N LYS A 51 -12.86 13.52 -1.04
CA LYS A 51 -12.83 12.14 -0.57
C LYS A 51 -11.64 11.93 0.38
N THR A 52 -11.89 11.30 1.51
CA THR A 52 -10.87 10.89 2.49
C THR A 52 -10.80 9.38 2.58
N LEU A 53 -9.63 8.86 2.95
CA LEU A 53 -9.40 7.45 3.24
C LEU A 53 -8.97 7.34 4.70
N GLU A 54 -9.87 6.82 5.54
CA GLU A 54 -9.59 6.58 6.96
C GLU A 54 -9.21 5.12 7.13
N LEU A 55 -7.91 4.87 7.28
CA LEU A 55 -7.34 3.53 7.32
C LEU A 55 -7.15 3.06 8.77
N THR A 56 -7.38 1.77 9.02
CA THR A 56 -7.20 1.11 10.31
C THR A 56 -6.44 -0.20 10.16
N ASP A 57 -5.84 -0.66 11.25
CA ASP A 57 -5.16 -1.96 11.37
C ASP A 57 -4.19 -2.31 10.22
N PRO A 58 -3.27 -1.40 9.83
CA PRO A 58 -2.28 -1.74 8.82
C PRO A 58 -1.26 -2.76 9.35
N ALA A 59 -0.72 -3.57 8.45
CA ALA A 59 0.47 -4.36 8.71
C ALA A 59 1.73 -3.61 8.24
N ILE A 60 2.85 -3.82 8.94
CA ILE A 60 4.14 -3.22 8.57
C ILE A 60 5.17 -4.33 8.43
N HIS A 61 5.66 -4.51 7.21
CA HIS A 61 6.83 -5.33 6.97
C HIS A 61 8.07 -4.48 7.22
N CYS A 62 9.04 -5.00 7.97
CA CYS A 62 10.27 -4.28 8.32
C CYS A 62 11.46 -5.24 8.36
N THR A 63 12.64 -4.75 7.99
CA THR A 63 13.88 -5.55 8.07
C THR A 63 14.22 -5.96 9.50
N ASP A 64 13.74 -5.21 10.50
CA ASP A 64 13.80 -5.60 11.91
C ASP A 64 12.55 -6.40 12.29
N LEU A 65 12.70 -7.73 12.38
CA LEU A 65 11.61 -8.66 12.70
C LEU A 65 11.11 -8.55 14.15
N THR A 66 11.83 -7.85 15.04
CA THR A 66 11.39 -7.65 16.42
C THR A 66 10.31 -6.55 16.53
N ARG A 67 10.12 -5.76 15.46
CA ARG A 67 9.15 -4.67 15.39
C ARG A 67 7.84 -5.11 14.73
N PHE A 68 6.76 -4.39 15.05
CA PHE A 68 5.45 -4.48 14.40
C PHE A 68 4.71 -5.83 14.52
N GLY A 69 5.16 -6.68 15.45
CA GLY A 69 4.43 -7.88 15.85
C GLY A 69 4.34 -8.95 14.76
N ARG A 70 3.34 -9.83 14.89
CA ARG A 70 3.24 -11.08 14.13
C ARG A 70 2.93 -10.89 12.65
N THR A 71 2.44 -9.72 12.25
CA THR A 71 2.15 -9.39 10.84
C THR A 71 3.38 -8.86 10.09
N ASN A 72 4.50 -8.65 10.79
CA ASN A 72 5.78 -8.34 10.17
C ASN A 72 6.39 -9.60 9.54
N LEU A 73 6.20 -9.77 8.23
CA LEU A 73 6.79 -10.84 7.44
C LEU A 73 8.16 -10.46 6.83
N GLY A 74 8.73 -9.33 7.26
CA GLY A 74 10.04 -8.84 6.82
C GLY A 74 10.20 -8.76 5.31
N LEU A 75 11.40 -9.14 4.84
CA LEU A 75 11.76 -9.09 3.42
C LEU A 75 10.88 -10.00 2.56
N ASP A 76 10.43 -11.14 3.09
CA ASP A 76 9.59 -12.08 2.33
C ASP A 76 8.21 -11.48 2.04
N GLY A 77 7.62 -10.79 3.02
CA GLY A 77 6.40 -10.01 2.81
C GLY A 77 6.56 -8.92 1.74
N MET A 78 7.68 -8.18 1.79
CA MET A 78 8.00 -7.16 0.78
C MET A 78 8.18 -7.76 -0.62
N LYS A 79 8.82 -8.92 -0.74
CA LYS A 79 8.98 -9.66 -2.02
C LYS A 79 7.64 -10.11 -2.57
N ILE A 80 6.74 -10.63 -1.73
CA ILE A 80 5.39 -11.03 -2.15
C ILE A 80 4.61 -9.83 -2.70
N PHE A 81 4.70 -8.66 -2.04
CA PHE A 81 4.10 -7.43 -2.53
C PHE A 81 4.65 -7.05 -3.91
N PHE A 82 5.98 -6.91 -4.05
CA PHE A 82 6.58 -6.48 -5.32
C PHE A 82 6.48 -7.50 -6.45
N GLY A 83 6.39 -8.80 -6.15
CA GLY A 83 6.12 -9.83 -7.14
C GLY A 83 4.74 -9.73 -7.80
N ARG A 84 3.81 -8.99 -7.18
CA ARG A 84 2.44 -8.75 -7.68
C ARG A 84 2.18 -7.29 -8.03
N HIS A 85 3.02 -6.37 -7.57
CA HIS A 85 2.85 -4.95 -7.77
C HIS A 85 3.17 -4.55 -9.23
N VAL A 86 2.23 -3.84 -9.84
CA VAL A 86 2.45 -3.15 -11.11
C VAL A 86 2.38 -1.66 -10.81
N CYS A 87 3.45 -0.92 -11.08
CA CYS A 87 3.45 0.53 -10.90
C CYS A 87 2.31 1.15 -11.72
N ASN A 88 1.62 2.12 -11.11
CA ASN A 88 0.48 2.80 -11.71
C ASN A 88 0.74 4.31 -11.85
N LYS A 89 -0.26 5.05 -12.31
CA LYS A 89 -0.17 6.51 -12.54
C LYS A 89 0.33 7.29 -11.33
N PHE A 90 0.01 6.87 -10.10
CA PHE A 90 0.46 7.54 -8.88
C PHE A 90 1.92 7.22 -8.54
N CYS A 91 2.36 5.98 -8.75
CA CYS A 91 3.79 5.63 -8.65
C CYS A 91 4.63 6.49 -9.59
N HIS A 92 4.17 6.66 -10.83
CA HIS A 92 4.87 7.46 -11.83
C HIS A 92 4.84 8.96 -11.51
N ALA A 93 3.71 9.49 -11.03
CA ALA A 93 3.61 10.88 -10.60
C ALA A 93 4.54 11.23 -9.42
N MET A 94 4.84 10.25 -8.56
CA MET A 94 5.80 10.39 -7.46
C MET A 94 7.24 9.99 -7.85
N GLU A 95 7.50 9.70 -9.12
CA GLU A 95 8.81 9.27 -9.65
C GLU A 95 9.39 8.04 -8.93
N LEU A 96 8.52 7.12 -8.49
CA LEU A 96 8.96 5.91 -7.80
C LEU A 96 9.72 4.99 -8.77
N LYS A 97 10.88 4.50 -8.34
CA LYS A 97 11.64 3.53 -9.15
C LYS A 97 10.93 2.19 -9.14
N ARG A 98 10.93 1.48 -10.27
CA ARG A 98 10.49 0.09 -10.29
C ARG A 98 11.35 -0.73 -9.34
N THR A 99 10.73 -1.38 -8.37
CA THR A 99 11.41 -2.26 -7.41
C THR A 99 11.21 -3.72 -7.81
N VAL A 100 12.29 -4.49 -7.80
CA VAL A 100 12.30 -5.95 -7.95
C VAL A 100 13.20 -6.47 -6.82
N LEU A 101 12.66 -7.33 -5.95
CA LEU A 101 13.32 -7.88 -4.75
C LEU A 101 13.46 -9.40 -4.83
#